data_AF-A0A7Z8QA21-F1
#
_entry.id   AF-A0A7Z8QA21-F1
#
_cell.length_a   1.000
_cell.length_b   1.000
_cell.length_c   1.000
_cell.angle_alpha   90.00
_cell.angle_beta   90.00
_cell.angle_gamma   90.00
#
_symmetry.space_group_name_H-M   'P 1'
#
loop_
_entity.id
_entity.type
_entity.pdbx_description
1 polymer ?
#
loop_
_entity_poly.entity_id
_entity_poly.type
_entity_poly.pdbx_seq_one_letter_code
_entity_poly.pdbx_strand_id
1 'polypeptide(L)'
;MAAQSSKLERNNCLLLIAENYEKEGDERSLESHGGVSHFLYGKSLEYYLKIDRKEKITTIRRKIEKSGKNARKGMITLEIPIPDMSVEIEAAKNHVSEKESLRIALLFFSTVCILPSLKEIQEIAMKNTSVFDDVMSRIIIADDGRCVANIGGHSESGGDEILNHNIQRNLQIYIYMAVYGRILPALSQLKNDHSITLPILESLCESSELVPKGREKLTSYALWLGFDSDFGNAIHLLCPQFENMIRVELKRAGSQTRPILKGGTIEHEMALSNLMGLPECKEVFGEDLVFEIKSIFTDDLGSNLRNDVAHGLLDDNSSSCIESVYAWWMILKTIIHHRR
;
A
#
# COMPACT_ATOMS: atom_id res chain seq x y z
N MET A 1 -9.54 16.82 48.82
CA MET A 1 -10.64 15.82 48.86
C MET A 1 -11.58 15.94 47.66
N ALA A 2 -12.17 17.10 47.36
CA ALA A 2 -13.10 17.26 46.21
C ALA A 2 -12.52 16.85 44.84
N ALA A 3 -11.26 17.20 44.54
CA ALA A 3 -10.59 16.83 43.29
C ALA A 3 -10.30 15.31 43.16
N GLN A 4 -10.12 14.60 44.28
CA GLN A 4 -9.94 13.14 44.29
C GLN A 4 -11.27 12.40 44.12
N SER A 5 -12.37 12.92 44.70
CA SER A 5 -13.72 12.38 44.50
C SER A 5 -14.16 12.51 43.04
N SER A 6 -13.97 13.69 42.43
CA SER A 6 -14.31 13.94 41.03
C SER A 6 -13.49 13.09 40.05
N LYS A 7 -12.22 12.83 40.35
CA LYS A 7 -11.37 11.92 39.55
C LYS A 7 -11.83 10.46 39.65
N LEU A 8 -12.26 10.03 40.84
CA LEU A 8 -12.79 8.68 41.06
C LEU A 8 -14.13 8.47 40.34
N GLU A 9 -15.04 9.44 40.42
CA GLU A 9 -16.31 9.44 39.70
C GLU A 9 -16.10 9.38 38.18
N ARG A 10 -15.19 10.22 37.65
CA ARG A 10 -14.81 10.19 36.23
C ARG A 10 -14.29 8.82 35.81
N ASN A 11 -13.41 8.21 36.60
CA ASN A 11 -12.86 6.89 36.30
C ASN A 11 -13.94 5.79 36.33
N ASN A 12 -14.92 5.90 37.23
CA ASN A 12 -16.07 4.99 37.27
C ASN A 12 -16.96 5.15 36.03
N CYS A 13 -17.21 6.38 35.57
CA CYS A 13 -17.93 6.61 34.31
C CYS A 13 -17.19 6.00 33.11
N LEU A 14 -15.87 6.21 33.00
CA LEU A 14 -15.06 5.63 31.93
C LEU A 14 -15.05 4.10 31.97
N LEU A 15 -15.04 3.51 33.16
CA LEU A 15 -15.14 2.07 33.34
C LEU A 15 -16.49 1.53 32.83
N LEU A 16 -17.60 2.16 33.23
CA LEU A 16 -18.95 1.76 32.78
C LEU A 16 -19.10 1.87 31.27
N ILE A 17 -18.53 2.91 30.65
CA ILE A 17 -18.52 3.05 29.18
C ILE A 17 -17.74 1.90 28.55
N ALA A 18 -16.55 1.57 29.09
CA ALA A 18 -15.73 0.46 28.59
C ALA A 18 -16.46 -0.89 28.68
N GLU A 19 -17.11 -1.15 29.81
CA GLU A 19 -17.87 -2.38 30.06
C GLU A 19 -19.11 -2.48 29.17
N ASN A 20 -19.79 -1.37 28.92
CA ASN A 20 -20.94 -1.34 28.01
C ASN A 20 -20.52 -1.70 26.58
N TYR A 21 -19.46 -1.08 26.05
CA TYR A 21 -18.92 -1.44 24.74
C TYR A 21 -18.42 -2.89 24.68
N GLU A 22 -17.80 -3.39 25.75
CA GLU A 22 -17.38 -4.80 25.83
C GLU A 22 -18.60 -5.73 25.74
N LYS A 23 -19.66 -5.44 26.48
CA LYS A 23 -20.88 -6.25 26.51
C LYS A 23 -21.63 -6.23 25.18
N GLU A 24 -21.79 -5.06 24.58
CA GLU A 24 -22.41 -4.96 23.25
C GLU A 24 -21.57 -5.70 22.20
N GLY A 25 -20.24 -5.61 22.28
CA GLY A 25 -19.33 -6.38 21.43
C GLY A 25 -19.52 -7.89 21.56
N ASP A 26 -19.69 -8.38 22.80
CA ASP A 26 -19.97 -9.79 23.08
C ASP A 26 -21.29 -10.24 22.45
N GLU A 27 -22.35 -9.44 22.56
CA GLU A 27 -23.66 -9.71 21.96
C GLU A 27 -23.57 -9.78 20.42
N ARG A 28 -22.97 -8.79 19.76
CA ARG A 28 -22.82 -8.78 18.28
C ARG A 28 -21.91 -9.88 17.77
N SER A 29 -20.93 -10.32 18.58
CA SER A 29 -20.05 -11.43 18.21
C SER A 29 -20.81 -12.76 18.13
N LEU A 30 -21.91 -12.93 18.88
CA LEU A 30 -22.76 -14.13 18.83
C LEU A 30 -23.61 -14.14 17.55
N GLU A 31 -24.00 -12.97 17.06
CA GLU A 31 -24.78 -12.79 15.82
C GLU A 31 -23.93 -12.91 14.54
N SER A 32 -22.67 -13.32 14.65
CA SER A 32 -21.69 -13.41 13.53
C SER A 32 -21.37 -12.08 12.85
N HIS A 33 -21.64 -10.94 13.50
CA HIS A 33 -21.24 -9.62 13.04
C HIS A 33 -19.79 -9.31 13.44
N GLY A 34 -18.84 -10.02 12.82
CA GLY A 34 -17.41 -9.94 13.15
C GLY A 34 -16.85 -8.51 13.10
N GLY A 35 -17.21 -7.73 12.08
CA GLY A 35 -16.78 -6.33 11.97
C GLY A 35 -17.32 -5.42 13.08
N VAL A 36 -18.63 -5.47 13.34
CA VAL A 36 -19.28 -4.62 14.36
C VAL A 36 -18.73 -4.94 15.76
N SER A 37 -18.63 -6.23 16.10
CA SER A 37 -18.03 -6.64 17.38
C SER A 37 -16.57 -6.19 17.52
N HIS A 38 -15.78 -6.25 16.43
CA HIS A 38 -14.41 -5.75 16.42
C HIS A 38 -14.33 -4.25 16.73
N PHE A 39 -15.17 -3.43 16.09
CA PHE A 39 -15.25 -1.99 16.37
C PHE A 39 -15.58 -1.71 17.83
N LEU A 40 -16.58 -2.38 18.39
CA LEU A 40 -17.03 -2.19 19.77
C LEU A 40 -15.93 -2.56 20.78
N TYR A 41 -15.19 -3.66 20.55
CA TYR A 41 -14.04 -4.00 21.39
C TYR A 41 -12.90 -2.96 21.29
N GLY A 42 -12.68 -2.38 20.11
CA GLY A 42 -11.73 -1.28 19.93
C GLY A 42 -12.10 -0.04 20.77
N LYS A 43 -13.39 0.33 20.79
CA LYS A 43 -13.90 1.40 21.66
C LYS A 43 -13.71 1.05 23.13
N SER A 44 -14.04 -0.16 23.54
CA SER A 44 -13.82 -0.62 24.92
C SER A 44 -12.34 -0.52 25.35
N LEU A 45 -11.40 -0.93 24.49
CA LEU A 45 -9.95 -0.82 24.74
C LEU A 45 -9.49 0.63 24.95
N GLU A 46 -9.99 1.58 24.16
CA GLU A 46 -9.69 3.01 24.30
C GLU A 46 -9.98 3.51 25.72
N TYR A 47 -11.15 3.14 26.27
CA TYR A 47 -11.54 3.54 27.62
C TYR A 47 -10.76 2.78 28.70
N TYR A 48 -10.51 1.48 28.54
CA TYR A 48 -9.69 0.72 29.49
C TYR A 48 -8.25 1.23 29.59
N LEU A 49 -7.67 1.73 28.50
CA LEU A 49 -6.34 2.37 28.50
C LEU A 49 -6.34 3.69 29.29
N LYS A 50 -7.38 4.52 29.18
CA LYS A 50 -7.52 5.80 29.92
C LYS A 50 -7.53 5.60 31.44
N ILE A 51 -7.94 4.43 31.93
CA ILE A 51 -8.03 4.11 33.36
C ILE A 51 -7.02 3.05 33.83
N ASP A 52 -6.04 2.68 32.99
CA ASP A 52 -4.95 1.70 33.25
C ASP A 52 -5.43 0.35 33.84
N ARG A 53 -6.54 -0.20 33.33
CA ARG A 53 -7.07 -1.50 33.78
C ARG A 53 -6.39 -2.67 33.06
N LYS A 54 -5.17 -2.99 33.46
CA LYS A 54 -4.29 -3.98 32.80
C LYS A 54 -4.93 -5.34 32.50
N GLU A 55 -5.66 -5.93 33.45
CA GLU A 55 -6.32 -7.23 33.24
C GLU A 55 -7.40 -7.19 32.15
N LYS A 56 -8.18 -6.10 32.12
CA LYS A 56 -9.19 -5.86 31.09
C LYS A 56 -8.56 -5.56 29.74
N ILE A 57 -7.45 -4.81 29.71
CA ILE A 57 -6.68 -4.55 28.48
C ILE A 57 -6.21 -5.85 27.82
N THR A 58 -5.67 -6.79 28.60
CA THR A 58 -5.24 -8.10 28.07
C THR A 58 -6.43 -8.90 27.52
N THR A 59 -7.56 -8.86 28.22
CA THR A 59 -8.76 -9.60 27.83
C THR A 59 -9.39 -9.04 26.56
N ILE A 60 -9.54 -7.72 26.46
CA ILE A 60 -10.16 -7.07 25.31
C ILE A 60 -9.28 -7.21 24.06
N ARG A 61 -7.93 -7.17 24.20
CA ARG A 61 -7.00 -7.42 23.07
C ARG A 61 -7.21 -8.80 22.44
N ARG A 62 -7.44 -9.83 23.24
CA ARG A 62 -7.75 -11.18 22.76
C ARG A 62 -9.10 -11.23 22.04
N LYS A 63 -10.10 -10.49 22.54
CA LYS A 63 -11.41 -10.38 21.89
C LYS A 63 -11.29 -9.68 20.53
N ILE A 64 -10.50 -8.61 20.44
CA ILE A 64 -10.17 -7.90 19.19
C ILE A 64 -9.50 -8.85 18.17
N GLU A 65 -8.49 -9.62 18.59
CA GLU A 65 -7.82 -10.57 17.71
C GLU A 65 -8.80 -11.63 17.17
N LYS A 66 -9.64 -12.19 18.05
CA LYS A 66 -10.63 -13.19 17.67
C LYS A 66 -11.70 -12.62 16.73
N SER A 67 -12.24 -11.44 17.05
CA SER A 67 -13.26 -10.81 16.21
C SER A 67 -12.70 -10.37 14.86
N GLY A 68 -11.43 -9.98 14.77
CA GLY A 68 -10.77 -9.65 13.52
C GLY A 68 -10.66 -10.85 12.58
N LYS A 69 -10.20 -12.00 13.12
CA LYS A 69 -10.20 -13.28 12.38
C LYS A 69 -11.60 -13.71 11.93
N ASN A 70 -12.62 -13.49 12.75
CA ASN A 70 -14.01 -13.78 12.40
C ASN A 70 -14.57 -12.81 11.35
N ALA A 71 -14.23 -11.52 11.43
CA ALA A 71 -14.61 -10.51 10.46
C ALA A 71 -14.11 -10.91 9.06
N ARG A 72 -12.83 -11.30 8.95
CA ARG A 72 -12.23 -11.78 7.69
C ARG A 72 -13.01 -12.97 7.10
N LYS A 73 -13.35 -13.96 7.92
CA LYS A 73 -14.12 -15.15 7.48
C LYS A 73 -15.53 -14.82 6.98
N GLY A 74 -16.13 -13.74 7.50
CA GLY A 74 -17.47 -13.30 7.13
C GLY A 74 -17.49 -12.30 5.96
N MET A 75 -16.33 -11.94 5.39
CA MET A 75 -16.29 -11.02 4.25
C MET A 75 -16.87 -11.70 3.01
N ILE A 76 -17.72 -10.96 2.30
CA ILE A 76 -18.28 -11.38 1.01
C ILE A 76 -17.40 -10.78 -0.08
N THR A 77 -16.96 -11.62 -1.01
CA THR A 77 -16.27 -11.15 -2.22
C THR A 77 -17.29 -10.53 -3.17
N LEU A 78 -17.05 -9.27 -3.55
CA LEU A 78 -17.80 -8.61 -4.62
C LEU A 78 -17.04 -8.77 -5.92
N GLU A 79 -17.63 -9.47 -6.87
CA GLU A 79 -17.11 -9.52 -8.24
C GLU A 79 -17.44 -8.20 -8.95
N ILE A 80 -16.41 -7.50 -9.40
CA ILE A 80 -16.57 -6.33 -10.27
C ILE A 80 -16.49 -6.84 -11.71
N PRO A 81 -17.50 -6.60 -12.56
CA PRO A 81 -17.43 -6.99 -13.96
C PRO A 81 -16.30 -6.18 -14.64
N ILE A 82 -15.21 -6.86 -14.96
CA ILE A 82 -14.10 -6.28 -15.71
C ILE A 82 -14.47 -6.33 -17.21
N PRO A 83 -14.28 -5.24 -17.97
CA PRO A 83 -14.51 -5.24 -19.41
C PRO A 83 -13.62 -6.26 -20.12
N ASP A 84 -14.05 -6.73 -21.29
CA ASP A 84 -13.18 -7.50 -22.17
C ASP A 84 -11.94 -6.68 -22.54
N MET A 85 -10.75 -7.22 -22.23
CA MET A 85 -9.45 -6.56 -22.44
C MET A 85 -8.74 -7.06 -23.70
N SER A 86 -9.40 -7.82 -24.57
CA SER A 86 -8.76 -8.44 -25.75
C SER A 86 -8.07 -7.43 -26.66
N VAL A 87 -8.64 -6.23 -26.82
CA VAL A 87 -8.07 -5.15 -27.64
C VAL A 87 -6.79 -4.59 -26.98
N GLU A 88 -6.85 -4.33 -25.68
CA GLU A 88 -5.73 -3.81 -24.88
C GLU A 88 -4.57 -4.81 -24.84
N ILE A 89 -4.89 -6.10 -24.67
CA ILE A 89 -3.92 -7.20 -24.65
C ILE A 89 -3.16 -7.25 -25.98
N GLU A 90 -3.88 -7.21 -27.09
CA GLU A 90 -3.27 -7.29 -28.42
C GLU A 90 -2.45 -6.03 -28.73
N ALA A 91 -2.95 -4.85 -28.37
CA ALA A 91 -2.22 -3.59 -28.50
C ALA A 91 -0.92 -3.60 -27.68
N ALA A 92 -0.95 -4.12 -26.45
CA ALA A 92 0.21 -4.18 -25.57
C ALA A 92 1.31 -5.12 -26.10
N LYS A 93 0.94 -6.28 -26.66
CA LYS A 93 1.89 -7.16 -27.36
C LYS A 93 2.53 -6.44 -28.54
N ASN A 94 1.71 -5.91 -29.45
CA ASN A 94 2.19 -5.21 -30.65
C ASN A 94 3.07 -4.00 -30.33
N HIS A 95 2.83 -3.33 -29.20
CA HIS A 95 3.65 -2.20 -28.74
C HIS A 95 5.11 -2.60 -28.52
N VAL A 96 5.38 -3.82 -28.04
CA VAL A 96 6.73 -4.32 -27.75
C VAL A 96 7.26 -5.33 -28.77
N SER A 97 6.43 -5.81 -29.69
CA SER A 97 6.85 -6.73 -30.75
C SER A 97 7.81 -6.10 -31.76
N GLU A 98 8.59 -6.97 -32.42
CA GLU A 98 9.38 -6.66 -33.61
C GLU A 98 10.38 -5.51 -33.44
N LYS A 99 10.91 -5.31 -32.22
CA LYS A 99 11.94 -4.29 -31.98
C LYS A 99 13.31 -4.85 -32.36
N GLU A 100 14.14 -3.98 -32.93
CA GLU A 100 15.48 -4.35 -33.42
C GLU A 100 16.42 -4.84 -32.30
N SER A 101 16.17 -4.43 -31.05
CA SER A 101 16.96 -4.86 -29.91
C SER A 101 16.15 -4.88 -28.61
N LEU A 102 16.59 -5.70 -27.66
CA LEU A 102 16.01 -5.74 -26.31
C LEU A 102 16.02 -4.37 -25.62
N ARG A 103 17.06 -3.54 -25.85
CA ARG A 103 17.12 -2.19 -25.26
C ARG A 103 15.96 -1.32 -25.74
N ILE A 104 15.66 -1.35 -27.04
CA ILE A 104 14.52 -0.62 -27.61
C ILE A 104 13.22 -1.24 -27.10
N ALA A 105 13.11 -2.57 -27.08
CA ALA A 105 11.93 -3.24 -26.56
C ALA A 105 11.63 -2.90 -25.09
N LEU A 106 12.66 -2.79 -24.24
CA LEU A 106 12.52 -2.35 -22.84
C LEU A 106 12.03 -0.91 -22.73
N LEU A 107 12.45 -0.01 -23.63
CA LEU A 107 11.91 1.36 -23.66
C LEU A 107 10.41 1.36 -23.98
N PHE A 108 9.96 0.56 -24.96
CA PHE A 108 8.54 0.42 -25.27
C PHE A 108 7.77 -0.27 -24.13
N PHE A 109 8.34 -1.31 -23.53
CA PHE A 109 7.74 -2.00 -22.40
C PHE A 109 7.54 -1.08 -21.20
N SER A 110 8.48 -0.19 -20.91
CA SER A 110 8.38 0.79 -19.83
C SER A 110 7.28 1.84 -20.03
N THR A 111 6.77 1.98 -21.25
CA THR A 111 5.69 2.92 -21.61
C THR A 111 4.40 2.22 -22.00
N VAL A 112 4.30 0.90 -21.83
CA VAL A 112 3.12 0.10 -22.21
C VAL A 112 1.86 0.51 -21.44
N CYS A 113 2.01 1.17 -20.30
CA CYS A 113 0.91 1.64 -19.49
C CYS A 113 1.18 3.04 -18.93
N ILE A 114 0.12 3.82 -18.80
CA ILE A 114 0.06 5.08 -18.08
C ILE A 114 -1.21 5.01 -17.25
N LEU A 115 -1.09 5.17 -15.94
CA LEU A 115 -2.25 5.26 -15.06
C LEU A 115 -2.86 6.65 -15.17
N PRO A 116 -4.17 6.80 -14.86
CA PRO A 116 -4.75 8.12 -14.75
C PRO A 116 -4.04 8.95 -13.67
N SER A 117 -3.94 10.25 -13.89
CA SER A 117 -3.36 11.19 -12.94
C SER A 117 -4.12 11.19 -11.61
N LEU A 118 -3.46 11.64 -10.54
CA LEU A 118 -4.09 11.80 -9.23
C LEU A 118 -5.38 12.61 -9.35
N LYS A 119 -5.35 13.69 -10.14
CA LYS A 119 -6.50 14.57 -10.35
C LYS A 119 -7.67 13.82 -11.00
N GLU A 120 -7.42 13.03 -12.04
CA GLU A 120 -8.46 12.25 -12.71
C GLU A 120 -9.08 11.22 -11.77
N ILE A 121 -8.28 10.53 -10.96
CA ILE A 121 -8.77 9.54 -9.99
C ILE A 121 -9.60 10.21 -8.90
N GLN A 122 -9.17 11.39 -8.42
CA GLN A 122 -9.93 12.21 -7.48
C GLN A 122 -11.29 12.62 -8.05
N GLU A 123 -11.32 13.10 -9.30
CA GLU A 123 -12.58 13.49 -9.96
C GLU A 123 -13.55 12.30 -10.12
N ILE A 124 -13.03 11.11 -10.44
CA ILE A 124 -13.84 9.89 -10.53
C ILE A 124 -14.34 9.47 -9.15
N ALA A 125 -13.48 9.51 -8.12
CA ALA A 125 -13.85 9.17 -6.76
C ALA A 125 -14.94 10.09 -6.21
N MET A 126 -14.87 11.39 -6.49
CA MET A 126 -15.90 12.37 -6.11
C MET A 126 -17.23 12.19 -6.86
N LYS A 127 -17.21 11.69 -8.10
CA LYS A 127 -18.44 11.43 -8.87
C LYS A 127 -19.15 10.14 -8.45
N ASN A 128 -18.40 9.15 -7.96
CA ASN A 128 -18.89 7.82 -7.59
C ASN A 128 -19.29 7.68 -6.11
N THR A 129 -19.28 8.75 -5.31
CA THR A 129 -19.85 8.72 -3.95
C THR A 129 -21.37 8.60 -4.03
N SER A 130 -21.87 7.37 -4.00
CA SER A 130 -23.29 7.13 -3.77
C SER A 130 -23.60 7.42 -2.30
N VAL A 131 -24.75 8.03 -2.00
CA VAL A 131 -25.17 8.32 -0.62
C VAL A 131 -25.27 7.04 0.23
N PHE A 132 -25.44 5.88 -0.40
CA PHE A 132 -25.45 4.57 0.27
C PHE A 132 -24.05 4.07 0.66
N ASP A 133 -23.03 4.44 -0.09
CA ASP A 133 -21.61 4.15 0.21
C ASP A 133 -21.08 4.97 1.40
N ASP A 134 -21.68 6.13 1.69
CA ASP A 134 -21.25 7.04 2.77
C ASP A 134 -21.79 6.65 4.16
N VAL A 135 -22.84 5.83 4.20
CA VAL A 135 -23.58 5.49 5.44
C VAL A 135 -23.00 4.27 6.15
N MET A 136 -22.31 3.38 5.42
CA MET A 136 -21.76 2.16 6.00
C MET A 136 -20.33 2.36 6.51
N SER A 137 -20.10 2.10 7.80
CA SER A 137 -18.74 2.02 8.36
C SER A 137 -17.94 0.93 7.65
N ARG A 138 -16.78 1.27 7.10
CA ARG A 138 -15.88 0.31 6.42
C ARG A 138 -14.75 -0.08 7.36
N ILE A 139 -14.65 -1.36 7.65
CA ILE A 139 -13.54 -1.92 8.41
C ILE A 139 -12.64 -2.67 7.43
N ILE A 140 -11.40 -2.22 7.29
CA ILE A 140 -10.39 -2.87 6.46
C ILE A 140 -9.60 -3.81 7.35
N ILE A 141 -9.64 -5.10 7.02
CA ILE A 141 -8.98 -6.17 7.76
C ILE A 141 -7.85 -6.74 6.90
N ALA A 142 -6.63 -6.74 7.43
CA ALA A 142 -5.47 -7.38 6.82
C ALA A 142 -5.56 -8.91 6.89
N ASP A 143 -4.67 -9.60 6.17
CA ASP A 143 -4.67 -11.06 6.10
C ASP A 143 -4.49 -11.75 7.46
N ASP A 144 -3.72 -11.17 8.37
CA ASP A 144 -3.56 -11.71 9.73
C ASP A 144 -4.77 -11.43 10.65
N GLY A 145 -5.81 -10.76 10.15
CA GLY A 145 -7.03 -10.41 10.86
C GLY A 145 -6.95 -9.09 11.63
N ARG A 146 -5.87 -8.32 11.53
CA ARG A 146 -5.80 -6.98 12.12
C ARG A 146 -6.69 -6.00 11.37
N CYS A 147 -7.36 -5.11 12.10
CA CYS A 147 -7.97 -3.92 11.51
C CYS A 147 -6.85 -2.90 11.21
N VAL A 148 -6.68 -2.59 9.93
CA VAL A 148 -5.69 -1.61 9.45
C VAL A 148 -6.30 -0.25 9.21
N ALA A 149 -7.61 -0.19 8.95
CA ALA A 149 -8.35 1.06 8.90
C ALA A 149 -9.82 0.86 9.28
N ASN A 150 -10.41 1.90 9.87
CA ASN A 150 -11.83 1.95 10.18
C ASN A 150 -12.40 3.31 9.78
N ILE A 151 -13.11 3.32 8.67
CA ILE A 151 -13.69 4.52 8.06
C ILE A 151 -15.12 4.63 8.58
N GLY A 152 -15.38 5.60 9.45
CA GLY A 152 -16.69 5.81 10.03
C GLY A 152 -17.73 6.29 9.02
N GLY A 153 -18.95 5.74 9.09
CA GLY A 153 -20.11 6.33 8.41
C GLY A 153 -20.59 7.55 9.19
N HIS A 154 -20.45 8.73 8.61
CA HIS A 154 -20.77 10.05 9.18
C HIS A 154 -19.93 10.50 10.40
N SER A 155 -18.79 11.14 10.13
CA SER A 155 -18.30 12.26 10.96
C SER A 155 -18.05 13.47 10.06
N GLU A 156 -18.12 14.69 10.61
CA GLU A 156 -17.74 15.94 9.91
C GLU A 156 -16.28 15.91 9.40
N SER A 157 -15.46 14.97 9.90
CA SER A 157 -14.08 14.67 9.50
C SER A 157 -13.91 13.42 8.62
N GLY A 158 -14.99 12.68 8.33
CA GLY A 158 -14.93 11.37 7.66
C GLY A 158 -14.93 11.45 6.13
N GLY A 159 -15.26 12.61 5.56
CA GLY A 159 -15.30 12.81 4.11
C GLY A 159 -13.95 12.57 3.44
N ASP A 160 -12.86 13.02 4.06
CA ASP A 160 -11.50 12.90 3.50
C ASP A 160 -11.01 11.44 3.51
N GLU A 161 -11.29 10.67 4.57
CA GLU A 161 -10.92 9.25 4.65
C GLU A 161 -11.76 8.39 3.68
N ILE A 162 -13.05 8.67 3.56
CA ILE A 162 -13.93 8.02 2.57
C ILE A 162 -13.44 8.32 1.15
N LEU A 163 -13.11 9.59 0.87
CA LEU A 163 -12.57 9.99 -0.42
C LEU A 163 -11.25 9.29 -0.70
N ASN A 164 -10.32 9.25 0.25
CA ASN A 164 -9.04 8.55 0.07
C ASN A 164 -9.25 7.06 -0.20
N HIS A 165 -10.14 6.39 0.56
CA HIS A 165 -10.49 5.00 0.28
C HIS A 165 -11.02 4.79 -1.14
N ASN A 166 -11.90 5.67 -1.62
CA ASN A 166 -12.46 5.58 -2.96
C ASN A 166 -11.38 5.82 -4.03
N ILE A 167 -10.45 6.75 -3.79
CA ILE A 167 -9.27 6.98 -4.63
C ILE A 167 -8.41 5.71 -4.71
N GLN A 168 -8.08 5.10 -3.57
CA GLN A 168 -7.27 3.88 -3.51
C GLN A 168 -7.96 2.69 -4.20
N ARG A 169 -9.26 2.50 -3.96
CA ARG A 169 -10.07 1.47 -4.62
C ARG A 169 -10.08 1.65 -6.14
N ASN A 170 -10.29 2.87 -6.62
CA ASN A 170 -10.30 3.16 -8.06
C ASN A 170 -8.91 2.89 -8.67
N LEU A 171 -7.84 3.32 -8.00
CA LEU A 171 -6.47 3.03 -8.43
C LEU A 171 -6.20 1.53 -8.52
N GLN A 172 -6.64 0.72 -7.55
CA GLN A 172 -6.51 -0.74 -7.60
C GLN A 172 -7.18 -1.36 -8.83
N ILE A 173 -8.36 -0.87 -9.23
CA ILE A 173 -9.02 -1.30 -10.47
C ILE A 173 -8.17 -0.95 -11.70
N TYR A 174 -7.61 0.25 -11.74
CA TYR A 174 -6.70 0.64 -12.84
C TYR A 174 -5.42 -0.18 -12.87
N ILE A 175 -4.84 -0.50 -11.72
CA ILE A 175 -3.67 -1.39 -11.59
C ILE A 175 -4.02 -2.79 -12.11
N TYR A 176 -5.19 -3.33 -11.74
CA TYR A 176 -5.66 -4.62 -12.27
C TYR A 176 -5.70 -4.62 -13.80
N MET A 177 -6.34 -3.61 -14.40
CA MET A 177 -6.43 -3.47 -15.86
C MET A 177 -5.05 -3.27 -16.50
N ALA A 178 -4.17 -2.49 -15.88
CA ALA A 178 -2.80 -2.29 -16.34
C ALA A 178 -2.03 -3.61 -16.37
N VAL A 179 -2.12 -4.42 -15.32
CA VAL A 179 -1.36 -5.67 -15.19
C VAL A 179 -1.85 -6.71 -16.20
N TYR A 180 -3.14 -7.03 -16.20
CA TYR A 180 -3.69 -8.08 -17.04
C TYR A 180 -3.91 -7.66 -18.49
N GLY A 181 -4.27 -6.40 -18.72
CA GLY A 181 -4.51 -5.87 -20.05
C GLY A 181 -3.24 -5.45 -20.77
N ARG A 182 -2.15 -5.12 -20.07
CA ARG A 182 -0.97 -4.50 -20.70
C ARG A 182 0.37 -5.09 -20.27
N ILE A 183 0.71 -5.05 -18.98
CA ILE A 183 2.05 -5.40 -18.49
C ILE A 183 2.36 -6.88 -18.72
N LEU A 184 1.52 -7.80 -18.27
CA LEU A 184 1.77 -9.25 -18.44
C LEU A 184 1.73 -9.69 -19.92
N PRO A 185 0.77 -9.25 -20.75
CA PRO A 185 0.80 -9.51 -22.19
C PRO A 185 2.08 -9.05 -22.88
N ALA A 186 2.49 -7.80 -22.62
CA ALA A 186 3.71 -7.26 -23.21
C ALA A 186 4.97 -7.95 -22.66
N LEU A 187 5.01 -8.31 -21.38
CA LEU A 187 6.10 -9.09 -20.81
C LEU A 187 6.23 -10.45 -21.49
N SER A 188 5.11 -11.15 -21.70
CA SER A 188 5.09 -12.43 -22.42
C SER A 188 5.63 -12.29 -23.84
N GLN A 189 5.17 -11.27 -24.58
CA GLN A 189 5.67 -10.99 -25.92
C GLN A 189 7.16 -10.65 -25.94
N LEU A 190 7.62 -9.82 -25.00
CA LEU A 190 9.03 -9.45 -24.86
C LEU A 190 9.93 -10.67 -24.63
N LYS A 191 9.48 -11.63 -23.81
CA LYS A 191 10.20 -12.89 -23.55
C LYS A 191 10.22 -13.82 -24.77
N ASN A 192 9.20 -13.76 -25.63
CA ASN A 192 9.18 -14.54 -26.87
C ASN A 192 10.17 -13.98 -27.89
N ASP A 193 10.28 -12.65 -27.99
CA ASP A 193 11.09 -11.99 -29.01
C ASP A 193 12.57 -11.86 -28.60
N HIS A 194 12.86 -11.82 -27.30
CA HIS A 194 14.19 -11.52 -26.79
C HIS A 194 14.61 -12.37 -25.60
N SER A 195 15.89 -12.75 -25.58
CA SER A 195 16.52 -13.34 -24.39
C SER A 195 16.92 -12.25 -23.39
N ILE A 196 16.22 -12.20 -22.26
CA ILE A 196 16.47 -11.24 -21.20
C ILE A 196 17.53 -11.80 -20.25
N THR A 197 18.73 -11.22 -20.29
CA THR A 197 19.88 -11.70 -19.51
C THR A 197 20.26 -10.71 -18.41
N LEU A 198 20.74 -11.24 -17.28
CA LEU A 198 21.18 -10.43 -16.15
C LEU A 198 22.25 -9.38 -16.52
N PRO A 199 23.28 -9.67 -17.36
CA PRO A 199 24.27 -8.66 -17.76
C PRO A 199 23.67 -7.45 -18.49
N ILE A 200 22.59 -7.64 -19.26
CA ILE A 200 21.91 -6.51 -19.92
C ILE A 200 21.20 -5.64 -18.88
N LEU A 201 20.58 -6.25 -17.86
CA LEU A 201 19.91 -5.53 -16.77
C LEU A 201 20.90 -4.87 -15.82
N GLU A 202 22.07 -5.46 -15.59
CA GLU A 202 23.19 -4.82 -14.87
C GLU A 202 23.63 -3.56 -15.60
N SER A 203 23.88 -3.65 -16.92
CA SER A 203 24.26 -2.49 -17.74
C SER A 203 23.18 -1.40 -17.74
N LEU A 204 21.89 -1.77 -17.72
CA LEU A 204 20.78 -0.84 -17.56
C LEU A 204 20.86 -0.10 -16.21
N CYS A 205 21.06 -0.84 -15.12
CA CYS A 205 21.14 -0.27 -13.78
C CYS A 205 22.39 0.62 -13.61
N GLU A 206 23.54 0.22 -14.14
CA GLU A 206 24.77 1.03 -14.15
C GLU A 206 24.61 2.35 -14.90
N SER A 207 23.75 2.37 -15.91
CA SER A 207 23.48 3.57 -16.72
C SER A 207 22.40 4.48 -16.11
N SER A 208 21.67 4.02 -15.10
CA SER A 208 20.57 4.76 -14.48
C SER A 208 21.08 5.71 -13.39
N GLU A 209 20.69 6.97 -13.44
CA GLU A 209 21.05 7.94 -12.40
C GLU A 209 20.35 7.64 -11.06
N LEU A 210 19.18 7.00 -11.13
CA LEU A 210 18.37 6.62 -9.98
C LEU A 210 19.02 5.52 -9.15
N VAL A 211 19.69 4.57 -9.80
CA VAL A 211 20.34 3.43 -9.14
C VAL A 211 21.67 3.89 -8.53
N PRO A 212 21.84 3.87 -7.19
CA PRO A 212 23.08 4.34 -6.59
C PRO A 212 24.24 3.36 -6.80
N LYS A 213 25.46 3.89 -6.83
CA LYS A 213 26.68 3.08 -6.93
C LYS A 213 26.74 1.99 -5.86
N GLY A 214 27.08 0.78 -6.28
CA GLY A 214 27.17 -0.41 -5.42
C GLY A 214 25.84 -1.13 -5.20
N ARG A 215 24.76 -0.73 -5.88
CA ARG A 215 23.43 -1.37 -5.82
C ARG A 215 23.01 -2.03 -7.13
N GLU A 216 23.75 -1.79 -8.21
CA GLU A 216 23.42 -2.19 -9.57
C GLU A 216 23.12 -3.69 -9.69
N LYS A 217 24.00 -4.54 -9.11
CA LYS A 217 23.84 -6.00 -9.15
C LYS A 217 22.61 -6.50 -8.41
N LEU A 218 22.32 -5.92 -7.25
CA LEU A 218 21.18 -6.35 -6.44
C LEU A 218 19.86 -5.90 -7.07
N THR A 219 19.83 -4.67 -7.59
CA THR A 219 18.70 -4.13 -8.34
C THR A 219 18.46 -4.91 -9.63
N SER A 220 19.49 -5.16 -10.43
CA SER A 220 19.36 -5.88 -11.71
C SER A 220 18.91 -7.32 -11.49
N TYR A 221 19.41 -8.00 -10.45
CA TYR A 221 18.96 -9.34 -10.09
C TYR A 221 17.48 -9.36 -9.70
N ALA A 222 17.05 -8.39 -8.88
CA ALA A 222 15.65 -8.26 -8.51
C ALA A 222 14.73 -7.96 -9.70
N LEU A 223 15.18 -7.13 -10.66
CA LEU A 223 14.48 -6.91 -11.91
C LEU A 223 14.40 -8.18 -12.75
N TRP A 224 15.50 -8.92 -12.84
CA TRP A 224 15.61 -10.17 -13.59
C TRP A 224 14.62 -11.24 -13.10
N LEU A 225 14.43 -11.37 -11.78
CA LEU A 225 13.44 -12.27 -11.19
C LEU A 225 12.01 -11.98 -11.70
N GLY A 226 11.61 -10.72 -11.79
CA GLY A 226 10.29 -10.38 -12.32
C GLY A 226 10.14 -10.64 -13.83
N PHE A 227 11.24 -10.56 -14.61
CA PHE A 227 11.21 -11.04 -15.99
C PHE A 227 11.01 -12.57 -16.07
N ASP A 228 11.44 -13.32 -15.05
CA ASP A 228 11.13 -14.75 -14.92
C ASP A 228 9.78 -15.02 -14.24
N SER A 229 8.96 -13.98 -14.04
CA SER A 229 7.66 -14.04 -13.36
C SER A 229 7.74 -14.42 -11.87
N ASP A 230 8.92 -14.34 -11.26
CA ASP A 230 9.13 -14.46 -9.81
C ASP A 230 9.00 -13.09 -9.14
N PHE A 231 7.76 -12.56 -9.16
CA PHE A 231 7.44 -11.24 -8.62
C PHE A 231 7.52 -11.21 -7.09
N GLY A 232 7.22 -12.33 -6.42
CA GLY A 232 7.35 -12.47 -4.98
C GLY A 232 8.77 -12.25 -4.50
N ASN A 233 9.77 -12.95 -5.06
CA ASN A 233 11.16 -12.70 -4.67
C ASN A 233 11.66 -11.34 -5.18
N ALA A 234 11.22 -10.90 -6.35
CA ALA A 234 11.57 -9.58 -6.88
C ALA A 234 11.18 -8.46 -5.91
N ILE A 235 9.95 -8.45 -5.38
CA ILE A 235 9.47 -7.36 -4.52
C ILE A 235 10.20 -7.30 -3.17
N HIS A 236 10.55 -8.46 -2.60
CA HIS A 236 11.33 -8.54 -1.36
C HIS A 236 12.72 -7.90 -1.50
N LEU A 237 13.32 -7.97 -2.69
CA LEU A 237 14.58 -7.30 -3.00
C LEU A 237 14.38 -5.85 -3.43
N LEU A 238 13.36 -5.57 -4.25
CA LEU A 238 13.11 -4.25 -4.81
C LEU A 238 12.62 -3.23 -3.78
N CYS A 239 11.75 -3.59 -2.83
CA CYS A 239 11.25 -2.69 -1.79
C CYS A 239 12.38 -1.91 -1.08
N PRO A 240 13.38 -2.57 -0.46
CA PRO A 240 14.48 -1.86 0.19
C PRO A 240 15.41 -1.14 -0.80
N GLN A 241 15.58 -1.66 -2.03
CA GLN A 241 16.41 -0.96 -3.03
C GLN A 241 15.77 0.34 -3.50
N PHE A 242 14.46 0.33 -3.76
CA PHE A 242 13.71 1.49 -4.22
C PHE A 242 13.58 2.56 -3.13
N GLU A 243 13.37 2.16 -1.87
CA GLU A 243 13.46 3.09 -0.74
C GLU A 243 14.84 3.78 -0.67
N ASN A 244 15.92 3.03 -0.93
CA ASN A 244 17.26 3.60 -0.99
C ASN A 244 17.48 4.53 -2.19
N MET A 245 16.93 4.22 -3.36
CA MET A 245 16.96 5.10 -4.54
C MET A 245 16.30 6.44 -4.24
N ILE A 246 15.05 6.41 -3.75
CA ILE A 246 14.29 7.62 -3.38
C ILE A 246 15.05 8.46 -2.35
N ARG A 247 15.60 7.81 -1.32
CA ARG A 247 16.41 8.48 -0.29
C ARG A 247 17.62 9.20 -0.88
N VAL A 248 18.34 8.54 -1.79
CA VAL A 248 19.53 9.13 -2.42
C VAL A 248 19.15 10.32 -3.29
N GLU A 249 18.05 10.25 -4.04
CA GLU A 249 17.56 11.38 -4.84
C GLU A 249 17.14 12.56 -3.99
N LEU A 250 16.40 12.33 -2.90
CA LEU A 250 16.02 13.41 -1.98
C LEU A 250 17.23 14.05 -1.30
N LYS A 251 18.25 13.27 -0.92
CA LYS A 251 19.52 13.82 -0.43
C LYS A 251 20.20 14.70 -1.49
N ARG A 252 20.16 14.30 -2.76
CA ARG A 252 20.72 15.09 -3.88
C ARG A 252 19.95 16.40 -4.09
N ALA A 253 18.63 16.40 -3.85
CA ALA A 253 17.78 17.59 -3.89
C ALA A 253 17.93 18.49 -2.63
N GLY A 254 18.74 18.09 -1.64
CA GLY A 254 19.00 18.87 -0.43
C GLY A 254 18.06 18.57 0.74
N SER A 255 17.20 17.55 0.63
CA SER A 255 16.25 17.19 1.68
C SER A 255 16.94 16.55 2.88
N GLN A 256 16.45 16.87 4.08
CA GLN A 256 16.88 16.22 5.31
C GLN A 256 16.20 14.85 5.49
N THR A 257 16.84 13.78 5.00
CA THR A 257 16.28 12.41 5.11
C THR A 257 16.62 11.71 6.43
N ARG A 258 17.24 12.43 7.37
CA ARG A 258 17.69 11.95 8.67
C ARG A 258 17.20 12.91 9.75
N PRO A 259 16.12 12.61 10.46
CA PRO A 259 15.72 13.41 11.61
C PRO A 259 16.85 13.42 12.64
N ILE A 260 17.21 14.63 13.08
CA ILE A 260 18.20 14.85 14.12
C ILE A 260 17.49 14.79 15.46
N LEU A 261 17.84 13.81 16.28
CA LEU A 261 17.28 13.58 17.60
C LEU A 261 18.31 13.88 18.70
N LYS A 262 17.84 14.01 19.95
CA LYS A 262 18.66 14.22 21.16
C LYS A 262 19.72 15.31 20.98
N GLY A 263 19.30 16.49 20.53
CA GLY A 263 20.16 17.67 20.44
C GLY A 263 21.34 17.55 19.46
N GLY A 264 21.22 16.78 18.37
CA GLY A 264 22.28 16.67 17.36
C GLY A 264 23.04 15.35 17.33
N THR A 265 22.78 14.45 18.27
CA THR A 265 23.68 13.30 18.53
C THR A 265 23.22 11.99 17.94
N ILE A 266 21.95 11.89 17.53
CA ILE A 266 21.37 10.67 16.97
C ILE A 266 20.67 10.99 15.66
N GLU A 267 21.05 10.25 14.63
CA GLU A 267 20.39 10.25 13.33
C GLU A 267 19.91 8.84 13.01
N HIS A 268 18.68 8.73 12.51
CA HIS A 268 18.14 7.51 11.91
C HIS A 268 17.71 7.80 10.48
N GLU A 269 17.83 6.82 9.60
CA GLU A 269 17.28 6.95 8.25
C GLU A 269 15.74 6.90 8.31
N MET A 270 15.08 7.82 7.61
CA MET A 270 13.62 7.81 7.50
C MET A 270 13.16 6.56 6.74
N ALA A 271 12.05 5.97 7.20
CA ALA A 271 11.30 4.97 6.45
C ALA A 271 10.69 5.57 5.17
N LEU A 272 10.39 4.74 4.17
CA LEU A 272 9.77 5.19 2.91
C LEU A 272 8.52 6.05 3.12
N SER A 273 7.61 5.65 4.01
CA SER A 273 6.39 6.40 4.31
C SER A 273 6.66 7.85 4.72
N ASN A 274 7.71 8.08 5.51
CA ASN A 274 8.12 9.41 5.93
C ASN A 274 8.86 10.15 4.81
N LEU A 275 9.68 9.47 4.00
CA LEU A 275 10.35 10.07 2.85
C LEU A 275 9.31 10.62 1.86
N MET A 276 8.29 9.83 1.53
CA MET A 276 7.22 10.23 0.61
C MET A 276 6.31 11.37 1.14
N GLY A 277 6.49 11.77 2.41
CA GLY A 277 5.84 12.94 3.00
C GLY A 277 6.64 14.24 2.83
N LEU A 278 7.89 14.18 2.36
CA LEU A 278 8.72 15.35 2.13
C LEU A 278 8.23 16.11 0.89
N PRO A 279 8.12 17.46 0.93
CA PRO A 279 7.65 18.25 -0.21
C PRO A 279 8.53 18.08 -1.45
N GLU A 280 9.84 17.89 -1.27
CA GLU A 280 10.82 17.70 -2.34
C GLU A 280 10.56 16.42 -3.16
N CYS A 281 9.82 15.43 -2.64
CA CYS A 281 9.40 14.28 -3.43
C CYS A 281 8.63 14.70 -4.68
N LYS A 282 7.76 15.69 -4.57
CA LYS A 282 6.96 16.17 -5.70
C LYS A 282 7.81 16.91 -6.72
N GLU A 283 8.87 17.59 -6.27
CA GLU A 283 9.82 18.28 -7.15
C GLU A 283 10.67 17.27 -7.93
N VAL A 284 11.11 16.20 -7.27
CA VAL A 284 11.98 15.17 -7.86
C VAL A 284 11.21 14.19 -8.76
N PHE A 285 10.05 13.74 -8.34
CA PHE A 285 9.33 12.63 -8.99
C PHE A 285 8.03 13.05 -9.68
N GLY A 286 7.54 14.27 -9.43
CA GLY A 286 6.22 14.70 -9.89
C GLY A 286 5.08 14.16 -9.01
N GLU A 287 3.93 14.83 -9.05
CA GLU A 287 2.80 14.52 -8.16
C GLU A 287 2.18 13.14 -8.41
N ASP A 288 2.01 12.76 -9.67
CA ASP A 288 1.37 11.49 -10.04
C ASP A 288 2.22 10.28 -9.62
N LEU A 289 3.53 10.30 -9.87
CA LEU A 289 4.42 9.21 -9.45
C LEU A 289 4.54 9.15 -7.92
N VAL A 290 4.56 10.29 -7.23
CA VAL A 290 4.52 10.30 -5.76
C VAL A 290 3.24 9.66 -5.24
N PHE A 291 2.10 9.95 -5.87
CA PHE A 291 0.83 9.32 -5.53
C PHE A 291 0.88 7.80 -5.78
N GLU A 292 1.33 7.35 -6.96
CA GLU A 292 1.47 5.93 -7.27
C GLU A 292 2.36 5.20 -6.25
N ILE A 293 3.55 5.74 -5.95
CA ILE A 293 4.49 5.17 -4.98
C ILE A 293 3.83 5.08 -3.59
N LYS A 294 3.13 6.13 -3.15
CA LYS A 294 2.48 6.13 -1.84
C LYS A 294 1.42 5.05 -1.74
N SER A 295 0.54 4.98 -2.73
CA SER A 295 -0.57 4.03 -2.77
C SER A 295 -0.10 2.57 -2.81
N ILE A 296 0.99 2.29 -3.53
CA ILE A 296 1.52 0.92 -3.67
C ILE A 296 2.33 0.51 -2.45
N PHE A 297 3.21 1.39 -1.95
CA PHE A 297 4.20 0.99 -0.96
C PHE A 297 3.85 1.37 0.47
N THR A 298 3.09 2.43 0.72
CA THR A 298 3.07 3.07 2.05
C THR A 298 1.70 3.44 2.63
N ASP A 299 0.66 3.54 1.79
CA ASP A 299 -0.68 3.90 2.26
C ASP A 299 -1.38 2.67 2.84
N ASP A 300 -1.89 2.78 4.07
CA ASP A 300 -2.61 1.71 4.78
C ASP A 300 -3.98 1.39 4.14
N LEU A 301 -4.54 2.32 3.37
CA LEU A 301 -5.73 2.10 2.53
C LEU A 301 -5.37 1.58 1.13
N GLY A 302 -4.09 1.64 0.77
CA GLY A 302 -3.53 1.08 -0.46
C GLY A 302 -2.97 -0.32 -0.26
N SER A 303 -1.96 -0.69 -1.03
CA SER A 303 -1.37 -2.04 -1.00
C SER A 303 -0.35 -2.22 0.12
N ASN A 304 0.21 -1.12 0.64
CA ASN A 304 1.17 -1.10 1.75
C ASN A 304 2.37 -2.08 1.61
N LEU A 305 2.80 -2.38 0.38
CA LEU A 305 3.74 -3.47 0.10
C LEU A 305 5.05 -3.35 0.86
N ARG A 306 5.56 -2.14 1.11
CA ARG A 306 6.81 -1.96 1.84
C ARG A 306 6.65 -2.40 3.29
N ASN A 307 5.51 -2.13 3.92
CA ASN A 307 5.24 -2.56 5.29
C ASN A 307 5.13 -4.09 5.35
N ASP A 308 4.38 -4.68 4.41
CA ASP A 308 4.12 -6.11 4.42
C ASP A 308 5.39 -6.93 4.15
N VAL A 309 6.23 -6.48 3.21
CA VAL A 309 7.58 -7.05 2.99
C VAL A 309 8.45 -6.91 4.24
N ALA A 310 8.54 -5.72 4.84
CA ALA A 310 9.44 -5.46 5.97
C ALA A 310 9.06 -6.25 7.23
N HIS A 311 7.77 -6.54 7.40
CA HIS A 311 7.25 -7.28 8.55
C HIS A 311 7.04 -8.78 8.28
N GLY A 312 7.32 -9.27 7.07
CA GLY A 312 7.14 -10.66 6.70
C GLY A 312 5.66 -11.09 6.72
N LEU A 313 4.77 -10.18 6.33
CA LEU A 313 3.32 -10.41 6.28
C LEU A 313 2.87 -11.02 4.95
N LEU A 314 3.73 -10.95 3.91
CA LEU A 314 3.51 -11.65 2.65
C LEU A 314 3.93 -13.12 2.79
N ASP A 315 3.08 -14.02 2.31
CA ASP A 315 3.38 -15.45 2.17
C ASP A 315 3.63 -15.83 0.70
N ASP A 316 3.87 -17.11 0.44
CA ASP A 316 4.17 -17.59 -0.93
C ASP A 316 3.03 -17.30 -1.92
N ASN A 317 1.78 -17.18 -1.45
CA ASN A 317 0.62 -16.88 -2.29
C ASN A 317 0.40 -15.37 -2.43
N SER A 318 0.52 -14.60 -1.34
CA SER A 318 0.24 -13.16 -1.34
C SER A 318 1.40 -12.31 -1.86
N SER A 319 2.63 -12.85 -1.86
CA SER A 319 3.82 -12.15 -2.38
C SER A 319 3.80 -11.94 -3.89
N SER A 320 3.16 -12.83 -4.65
CA SER A 320 3.04 -12.75 -6.11
C SER A 320 1.69 -12.16 -6.55
N CYS A 321 1.20 -11.14 -5.82
CA CYS A 321 -0.03 -10.43 -6.14
C CYS A 321 0.14 -9.44 -7.31
N ILE A 322 -1.00 -8.90 -7.78
CA ILE A 322 -1.07 -7.93 -8.89
C ILE A 322 -0.24 -6.68 -8.55
N GLU A 323 -0.29 -6.26 -7.30
CA GLU A 323 0.43 -5.12 -6.76
C GLU A 323 1.95 -5.33 -6.88
N SER A 324 2.45 -6.54 -6.60
CA SER A 324 3.87 -6.89 -6.78
C SER A 324 4.30 -6.85 -8.25
N VAL A 325 3.44 -7.32 -9.18
CA VAL A 325 3.70 -7.22 -10.63
C VAL A 325 3.80 -5.76 -11.05
N TYR A 326 2.81 -4.95 -10.65
CA TYR A 326 2.78 -3.53 -10.99
C TYR A 326 3.95 -2.78 -10.37
N ALA A 327 4.26 -3.02 -9.10
CA ALA A 327 5.38 -2.40 -8.38
C ALA A 327 6.72 -2.70 -9.06
N TRP A 328 6.95 -3.96 -9.45
CA TRP A 328 8.14 -4.35 -10.21
C TRP A 328 8.25 -3.57 -11.54
N TRP A 329 7.16 -3.53 -12.32
CA TRP A 329 7.15 -2.81 -13.59
C TRP A 329 7.32 -1.30 -13.42
N MET A 330 6.67 -0.71 -12.41
CA MET A 330 6.78 0.72 -12.10
C MET A 330 8.21 1.08 -11.74
N ILE A 331 8.89 0.29 -10.90
CA ILE A 331 10.31 0.52 -10.57
C ILE A 331 11.19 0.42 -11.81
N LEU A 332 10.98 -0.58 -12.68
CA LEU A 332 11.69 -0.68 -13.96
C LEU A 332 11.49 0.58 -14.81
N LYS A 333 10.25 1.04 -14.94
CA LYS A 333 9.90 2.28 -15.65
C LYS A 333 10.63 3.48 -15.04
N THR A 334 10.62 3.65 -13.72
CA THR A 334 11.31 4.76 -13.06
C THR A 334 12.82 4.69 -13.29
N ILE A 335 13.45 3.51 -13.21
CA ILE A 335 14.89 3.33 -13.50
C ILE A 335 15.25 3.74 -14.93
N ILE A 336 14.38 3.44 -15.90
CA ILE A 336 14.59 3.76 -17.32
C ILE A 336 14.43 5.26 -17.61
N HIS A 337 13.43 5.91 -17.01
CA HIS A 337 13.02 7.28 -17.36
C HIS A 337 13.57 8.37 -16.43
N HIS A 338 14.01 8.02 -15.22
CA HIS A 338 14.54 9.00 -14.27
C HIS A 338 15.84 9.61 -14.80
N ARG A 339 15.78 10.91 -15.08
CA ARG A 339 16.90 11.74 -15.56
C ARG A 339 16.79 13.10 -14.90
N ARG A 340 17.95 13.72 -14.64
CA ARG A 340 18.07 15.12 -14.17
C ARG A 340 17.30 16.14 -14.99
#